data_AF-A0A1Y1KKW7-F1
#
_entry.id   AF-A0A1Y1KKW7-F1
#
_cell.length_a   1.000
_cell.length_b   1.000
_cell.length_c   1.000
_cell.angle_alpha   90.00
_cell.angle_beta   90.00
_cell.angle_gamma   90.00
#
_symmetry.space_group_name_H-M   'P 1'
#
loop_
_entity.id
_entity.type
_entity.pdbx_description
1 polymer ?
#
loop_
_entity_poly.entity_id
_entity_poly.type
_entity_poly.pdbx_seq_one_letter_code
_entity_poly.pdbx_strand_id
1 'polypeptide(L)'
;HCLRMVITQKFEDIAFFAPGAEQADLRKTEIVRDMLRVMHEAPFWSLQVNGEPYVEKIRLIGATLLSIIHRNQASPLAARARSDFSVLLDILTRLDSKASDALKSTSTWAM
;
A
#
# COMPACT_ATOMS: atom_id res chain seq x y z
N HIS A 1 10.52 -1.08 23.52
CA HIS A 1 9.52 -1.76 24.37
C HIS A 1 8.23 -0.94 24.55
N CYS A 2 8.31 0.39 24.71
CA CYS A 2 7.11 1.25 24.85
C CYS A 2 6.29 1.37 23.55
N LEU A 3 6.93 1.47 22.38
CA LEU A 3 6.22 1.51 21.08
C LEU A 3 5.38 0.27 20.83
N ARG A 4 5.90 -0.93 21.15
CA ARG A 4 5.17 -2.19 20.98
C ARG A 4 3.93 -2.22 21.86
N MET A 5 4.05 -1.76 23.11
CA MET A 5 2.94 -1.64 24.06
C MET A 5 1.88 -0.63 23.60
N VAL A 6 2.30 0.56 23.11
CA VAL A 6 1.37 1.57 22.57
C VAL A 6 0.64 1.05 21.31
N ILE A 7 1.35 0.34 20.44
CA ILE A 7 0.75 -0.29 19.25
C ILE A 7 -0.25 -1.36 19.69
N THR A 8 0.12 -2.28 20.58
CA THR A 8 -0.78 -3.33 21.09
C THR A 8 -2.02 -2.74 21.76
N GLN A 9 -1.86 -1.74 22.62
CA GLN A 9 -2.97 -1.06 23.30
C GLN A 9 -3.94 -0.41 22.30
N LYS A 10 -3.41 0.25 21.25
CA LYS A 10 -4.23 0.84 20.19
C LYS A 10 -4.97 -0.21 19.37
N PHE A 11 -4.37 -1.38 19.12
CA PHE A 11 -5.04 -2.49 18.44
C PHE A 11 -6.15 -3.11 19.29
N GLU A 12 -5.96 -3.24 20.61
CA GLU A 12 -6.99 -3.71 21.54
C GLU A 12 -8.15 -2.72 21.64
N ASP A 13 -7.88 -1.41 21.70
CA ASP A 13 -8.93 -0.37 21.64
C ASP A 13 -9.72 -0.45 20.32
N ILE A 14 -9.04 -0.68 19.19
CA ILE A 14 -9.68 -0.85 17.87
C ILE A 14 -10.53 -2.13 17.83
N ALA A 15 -10.08 -3.20 18.50
CA ALA A 15 -10.80 -4.47 18.61
C ALA A 15 -12.02 -4.36 19.54
N PHE A 16 -11.93 -3.57 20.61
CA PHE A 16 -13.06 -3.28 21.52
C PHE A 16 -14.18 -2.51 20.82
N PHE A 17 -13.83 -1.67 19.85
CA PHE A 17 -14.77 -0.92 19.02
C PHE A 17 -15.26 -1.67 17.78
N ALA A 18 -14.95 -2.98 17.63
CA ALA A 18 -15.14 -3.82 16.44
C ALA A 18 -16.20 -3.24 15.48
N PRO A 19 -15.79 -2.32 14.58
CA PRO A 19 -16.71 -1.81 13.59
C PRO A 19 -17.14 -3.03 12.77
N GLY A 20 -18.40 -3.11 12.36
CA GLY A 20 -18.85 -4.16 11.44
C GLY A 20 -17.82 -4.32 10.33
N ALA A 21 -17.55 -5.54 9.86
CA ALA A 21 -16.41 -5.85 8.99
C ALA A 21 -16.24 -4.86 7.82
N GLU A 22 -17.36 -4.35 7.28
CA GLU A 22 -17.40 -3.31 6.26
C GLU A 22 -16.84 -1.95 6.72
N GLN A 23 -17.12 -1.50 7.94
CA GLN A 23 -16.60 -0.24 8.50
C GLN A 23 -15.10 -0.32 8.83
N ALA A 24 -14.59 -1.50 9.21
CA ALA A 24 -13.15 -1.74 9.32
C ALA A 24 -12.48 -1.69 7.94
N ASP A 25 -13.09 -2.29 6.93
CA ASP A 25 -12.58 -2.31 5.56
C ASP A 25 -12.66 -0.92 4.90
N LEU A 26 -13.68 -0.10 5.21
CA LEU A 26 -13.75 1.31 4.84
C LEU A 26 -12.52 2.09 5.31
N ARG A 27 -12.17 1.99 6.60
CA ARG A 27 -10.96 2.65 7.14
C ARG A 27 -9.68 2.16 6.48
N LYS A 28 -9.58 0.85 6.19
CA LYS A 28 -8.42 0.31 5.46
C LYS A 28 -8.31 0.92 4.07
N THR A 29 -9.42 1.07 3.34
CA THR A 29 -9.37 1.72 2.00
C THR A 29 -8.95 3.19 2.06
N GLU A 30 -9.28 3.91 3.13
CA GLU A 30 -8.81 5.29 3.34
C GLU A 30 -7.29 5.34 3.55
N ILE A 31 -6.78 4.52 4.47
CA ILE A 31 -5.34 4.40 4.74
C ILE A 31 -4.57 4.01 3.47
N VAL A 32 -5.09 3.03 2.73
CA VAL A 32 -4.49 2.60 1.46
C VAL A 32 -4.42 3.77 0.47
N ARG A 33 -5.49 4.53 0.30
CA ARG A 33 -5.51 5.66 -0.62
C ARG A 33 -4.49 6.75 -0.26
N ASP A 34 -4.38 7.07 1.02
CA ASP A 34 -3.38 8.03 1.49
C ASP A 34 -1.96 7.52 1.21
N MET A 35 -1.71 6.24 1.46
CA MET A 35 -0.43 5.62 1.11
C MET A 35 -0.18 5.67 -0.40
N LEU A 36 -1.14 5.30 -1.25
CA LEU A 36 -1.01 5.37 -2.71
C LEU A 36 -0.68 6.78 -3.18
N ARG A 37 -1.27 7.82 -2.57
CA ARG A 37 -0.93 9.22 -2.86
C ARG A 37 0.53 9.52 -2.52
N VAL A 38 0.98 9.16 -1.32
CA VAL A 38 2.38 9.33 -0.90
C VAL A 38 3.33 8.59 -1.84
N MET A 39 3.03 7.34 -2.19
CA MET A 39 3.83 6.55 -3.12
C MET A 39 3.86 7.15 -4.53
N HIS A 40 2.75 7.78 -4.93
CA HIS A 40 2.63 8.40 -6.24
C HIS A 40 3.45 9.71 -6.33
N GLU A 41 3.45 10.51 -5.27
CA GLU A 41 4.12 11.82 -5.21
C GLU A 41 5.60 11.72 -4.83
N ALA A 42 5.99 10.68 -4.09
CA ALA A 42 7.36 10.50 -3.65
C ALA A 42 8.32 10.26 -4.84
N PRO A 43 9.49 10.92 -4.86
CA PRO A 43 10.47 10.70 -5.90
C PRO A 43 11.09 9.31 -5.77
N PHE A 44 11.43 8.68 -6.91
CA PHE A 44 11.87 7.29 -6.97
C PHE A 44 13.05 6.96 -6.03
N TRP A 45 14.05 7.83 -5.96
CA TRP A 45 15.20 7.64 -5.08
C TRP A 45 14.80 7.54 -3.60
N SER A 46 13.80 8.30 -3.16
CA SER A 46 13.33 8.28 -1.76
C SER A 46 12.65 6.95 -1.40
N LEU A 47 12.05 6.31 -2.40
CA LEU A 47 11.42 5.00 -2.25
C LEU A 47 12.48 3.89 -2.31
N GLN A 48 13.50 4.05 -3.15
CA GLN A 48 14.61 3.11 -3.29
C GLN A 48 15.41 2.98 -1.99
N VAL A 49 15.67 4.09 -1.29
CA VAL A 49 16.40 4.09 -0.01
C VAL A 49 15.65 3.33 1.09
N ASN A 50 14.31 3.22 0.99
CA ASN A 50 13.51 2.45 1.94
C ASN A 50 13.57 0.92 1.73
N GLY A 51 14.16 0.43 0.62
CA GLY A 51 14.53 -0.98 0.41
C GLY A 51 13.40 -2.00 0.59
N GLU A 52 13.72 -3.15 1.18
CA GLU A 52 12.79 -4.28 1.41
C GLU A 52 11.54 -3.94 2.25
N PRO A 53 11.64 -3.15 3.34
CA PRO A 53 10.46 -2.73 4.11
C PRO A 53 9.38 -2.03 3.28
N TYR A 54 9.76 -1.34 2.21
CA TYR A 54 8.80 -0.66 1.33
C TYR A 54 8.10 -1.66 0.40
N VAL A 55 8.84 -2.62 -0.15
CA VAL A 55 8.27 -3.70 -0.99
C VAL A 55 7.22 -4.49 -0.20
N GLU A 56 7.49 -4.80 1.07
CA GLU A 56 6.55 -5.54 1.90
C GLU A 56 5.28 -4.73 2.21
N LYS A 57 5.39 -3.42 2.43
CA LYS A 57 4.23 -2.53 2.57
C LYS A 57 3.37 -2.51 1.31
N ILE A 58 3.99 -2.47 0.14
CA ILE A 58 3.27 -2.52 -1.16
C ILE A 58 2.50 -3.84 -1.28
N ARG A 59 3.13 -4.97 -0.96
CA ARG A 59 2.47 -6.28 -0.98
C ARG A 59 1.30 -6.33 0.00
N LEU A 60 1.48 -5.83 1.21
CA LEU A 60 0.42 -5.75 2.22
C LEU A 60 -0.77 -4.91 1.74
N ILE A 61 -0.50 -3.77 1.09
CA ILE A 61 -1.54 -2.93 0.48
C ILE A 61 -2.31 -3.72 -0.58
N GLY A 62 -1.61 -4.38 -1.50
CA GLY A 62 -2.23 -5.21 -2.54
C GLY A 62 -3.08 -6.35 -1.97
N ALA A 63 -2.55 -7.10 -1.01
CA ALA A 63 -3.28 -8.18 -0.34
C ALA A 63 -4.53 -7.67 0.40
N THR A 64 -4.42 -6.51 1.06
CA THR A 64 -5.54 -5.87 1.76
C THR A 64 -6.65 -5.49 0.79
N LEU A 65 -6.32 -4.83 -0.32
CA LEU A 65 -7.30 -4.45 -1.35
C LEU A 65 -7.99 -5.69 -1.94
N LEU A 66 -7.22 -6.72 -2.31
CA LEU A 66 -7.77 -7.98 -2.83
C LEU A 66 -8.72 -8.66 -1.84
N SER A 67 -8.37 -8.66 -0.55
CA SER A 67 -9.22 -9.21 0.50
C SER A 67 -10.55 -8.45 0.63
N ILE A 68 -10.51 -7.11 0.57
CA ILE A 68 -11.70 -6.25 0.63
C ILE A 68 -12.58 -6.48 -0.59
N ILE A 69 -12.01 -6.54 -1.80
CA ILE A 69 -12.73 -6.81 -3.05
C ILE A 69 -13.45 -8.16 -2.96
N HIS A 70 -12.77 -9.20 -2.45
CA HIS A 70 -13.32 -10.54 -2.35
C HIS A 70 -14.47 -10.64 -1.34
N ARG A 71 -14.37 -9.95 -0.20
CA ARG A 71 -15.36 -9.97 0.88
C ARG A 71 -16.59 -9.12 0.60
N ASN A 72 -16.44 -8.05 -0.17
CA ASN A 72 -17.47 -7.01 -0.34
C ASN A 72 -18.00 -6.93 -1.79
N GLN A 73 -18.07 -8.05 -2.52
CA GLN A 73 -18.29 -8.07 -3.98
C GLN A 73 -19.51 -7.29 -4.48
N ALA A 74 -20.59 -7.21 -3.69
CA ALA A 74 -21.82 -6.50 -4.03
C ALA A 74 -21.90 -5.08 -3.45
N SER A 75 -20.93 -4.66 -2.62
CA SER A 75 -20.90 -3.33 -1.99
C SER A 75 -20.11 -2.33 -2.84
N PRO A 76 -20.48 -1.04 -2.84
CA PRO A 76 -19.68 0.05 -3.42
C PRO A 76 -18.21 0.05 -2.94
N LEU A 77 -17.95 -0.53 -1.76
CA LEU A 77 -16.61 -0.69 -1.22
C LEU A 77 -15.69 -1.53 -2.12
N ALA A 78 -16.20 -2.57 -2.78
CA ALA A 78 -15.40 -3.35 -3.71
C ALA A 78 -15.06 -2.55 -4.98
N ALA A 79 -15.97 -1.71 -5.48
CA ALA A 79 -15.68 -0.82 -6.60
C ALA A 79 -14.57 0.18 -6.24
N ARG A 80 -14.65 0.76 -5.04
CA ARG A 80 -13.62 1.64 -4.48
C ARG A 80 -12.26 0.93 -4.39
N ALA A 81 -12.22 -0.26 -3.79
CA ALA A 81 -10.99 -1.03 -3.65
C ALA A 81 -10.39 -1.48 -5.00
N ARG A 82 -11.22 -1.79 -6.01
CA ARG A 82 -10.76 -2.06 -7.39
C ARG A 82 -10.11 -0.84 -8.05
N SER A 83 -10.69 0.34 -7.84
CA SER A 83 -10.11 1.60 -8.32
C SER A 83 -8.75 1.86 -7.68
N ASP A 84 -8.66 1.74 -6.35
CA ASP A 84 -7.41 1.92 -5.61
C ASP A 84 -6.37 0.85 -6.01
N PHE A 85 -6.79 -0.39 -6.29
CA PHE A 85 -5.90 -1.46 -6.78
C PHE A 85 -5.35 -1.17 -8.18
N SER A 86 -6.15 -0.56 -9.06
CA SER A 86 -5.69 -0.15 -10.38
C SER A 86 -4.61 0.92 -10.29
N VAL A 87 -4.73 1.86 -9.35
CA VAL A 87 -3.70 2.87 -9.06
C VAL A 87 -2.42 2.22 -8.52
N LEU A 88 -2.55 1.20 -7.66
CA LEU A 88 -1.39 0.43 -7.19
C LEU A 88 -0.63 -0.22 -8.34
N LEU A 89 -1.33 -0.82 -9.30
CA LEU A 89 -0.70 -1.44 -10.47
C LEU A 89 0.03 -0.40 -11.34
N ASP A 90 -0.57 0.76 -11.58
CA ASP A 90 0.09 1.86 -12.31
C ASP A 90 1.38 2.32 -11.62
N ILE A 91 1.34 2.49 -10.29
CA ILE A 91 2.54 2.83 -9.51
C ILE A 91 3.60 1.75 -9.64
N LEU A 92 3.24 0.46 -9.57
CA LEU A 92 4.16 -0.65 -9.74
C LEU A 92 4.82 -0.64 -11.12
N THR A 93 4.05 -0.46 -12.19
CA THR A 93 4.58 -0.36 -13.57
C THR A 93 5.54 0.81 -13.72
N ARG A 94 5.22 1.95 -13.11
CA ARG A 94 6.09 3.13 -13.13
C ARG A 94 7.37 2.93 -12.34
N LEU A 95 7.31 2.25 -11.19
CA LEU A 95 8.50 1.89 -10.41
C LEU A 95 9.40 0.93 -11.18
N ASP A 96 8.82 -0.07 -11.84
CA ASP A 96 9.54 -1.04 -12.67
C ASP A 96 10.24 -0.38 -13.85
N SER A 97 9.56 0.55 -14.52
CA SER A 97 10.14 1.36 -15.61
C SER A 97 11.34 2.17 -15.13
N LYS A 98 11.22 2.88 -13.99
CA LYS A 98 12.32 3.68 -13.43
C LYS A 98 13.50 2.82 -12.95
N ALA A 99 13.22 1.66 -12.36
CA ALA A 99 14.26 0.71 -11.98
C ALA A 99 15.03 0.21 -13.21
N SER A 100 14.30 -0.13 -14.28
CA SER A 100 14.88 -0.54 -15.56
C SER A 100 15.73 0.57 -16.19
N ASP A 101 15.28 1.82 -16.18
CA ASP A 101 16.04 2.95 -16.73
C ASP A 101 17.30 3.26 -15.92
N ALA A 102 17.24 3.15 -14.59
CA ALA A 102 18.40 3.30 -13.72
C ALA A 102 19.48 2.24 -14.02
N LEU A 103 19.08 0.99 -14.30
CA LEU A 103 19.99 -0.09 -14.69
C LEU A 103 20.66 0.18 -16.06
N LYS A 104 19.90 0.67 -17.05
CA LYS A 104 20.43 1.05 -18.37
C LYS A 104 21.41 2.22 -18.30
N SER A 105 21.09 3.24 -17.50
CA SER A 105 22.00 4.36 -17.25
C SER A 105 23.32 3.85 -16.67
N THR A 106 23.25 3.03 -15.61
CA THR A 106 24.45 2.52 -14.91
C THR A 106 25.35 1.69 -15.83
N SER A 107 24.76 0.86 -16.71
CA SER A 107 25.51 0.06 -17.68
C SER A 107 26.14 0.89 -18.80
N THR A 108 25.52 2.00 -19.20
CA THR A 108 26.09 2.94 -20.20
C THR A 108 27.34 3.64 -19.68
N TRP A 109 27.40 3.96 -18.38
CA TRP A 109 28.57 4.58 -17.75
C TRP A 109 29.70 3.60 -17.41
N ALA A 110 29.45 2.29 -17.52
CA ALA A 110 30.44 1.24 -17.24
C ALA A 110 31.20 0.76 -18.50
N MET A 111 30.84 1.26 -19.68
CA MET A 111 31.58 1.11 -20.95
C MET A 111 32.38 2.37 -21.25
#